data_AF-A0AAQ3LDM0-F1
#
_entry.id   AF-A0AAQ3LDM0-F1
#
_cell.length_a   1.000
_cell.length_b   1.000
_cell.length_c   1.000
_cell.angle_alpha   90.00
_cell.angle_beta   90.00
_cell.angle_gamma   90.00
#
_symmetry.space_group_name_H-M   'P 1'
#
loop_
_entity.id
_entity.type
_entity.pdbx_description
1 polymer ?
#
loop_
_entity_poly.entity_id
_entity_poly.type
_entity_poly.pdbx_seq_one_letter_code
_entity_poly.pdbx_strand_id
1 'polypeptide(L)'
;MPAKKHKNTKPLTGTALVKETCKRIRAARSLWDAHNNRACRGERLKAIALYESLSKEEKEKIPQELRVWLRYRSEKYFGEGRTKPGRH
;
A
#
# COMPACT_ATOMS: atom_id res chain seq x y z
N MET A 1 0.72 -0.14 29.77
CA MET A 1 1.96 -0.72 29.20
C MET A 1 2.20 -0.17 27.80
N PRO A 2 3.12 0.79 27.56
CA PRO A 2 3.42 1.24 26.21
C PRO A 2 4.26 0.16 25.50
N ALA A 3 3.70 -0.46 24.45
CA ALA A 3 4.40 -1.46 23.66
C ALA A 3 5.66 -0.84 23.02
N LYS A 4 6.84 -1.35 23.38
CA LYS A 4 8.13 -0.98 22.82
C LYS A 4 8.11 -1.25 21.30
N LYS A 5 7.99 -0.19 20.50
CA LYS A 5 8.17 -0.28 19.04
C LYS A 5 9.65 -0.48 18.74
N HIS A 6 10.08 -1.75 18.66
CA HIS A 6 11.36 -2.09 18.05
C HIS A 6 11.28 -1.75 16.56
N LYS A 7 11.93 -0.65 16.15
CA LYS A 7 12.17 -0.34 14.74
C LYS A 7 13.18 -1.37 14.24
N ASN A 8 12.69 -2.53 13.80
CA ASN A 8 13.55 -3.55 13.21
C ASN A 8 14.02 -3.03 11.84
N THR A 9 15.26 -2.56 11.78
CA THR A 9 15.90 -1.96 10.61
C THR A 9 16.40 -3.01 9.61
N LYS A 10 16.20 -4.31 9.90
CA LYS A 10 16.56 -5.39 8.97
C LYS A 10 15.63 -5.36 7.76
N PRO A 11 16.15 -5.54 6.53
CA PRO A 11 15.31 -5.69 5.36
C PRO A 11 14.35 -6.86 5.59
N LEU A 12 13.06 -6.62 5.42
CA LEU A 12 12.04 -7.66 5.51
C LEU A 12 12.22 -8.60 4.32
N THR A 13 12.28 -9.90 4.57
CA THR A 13 12.44 -10.92 3.53
C THR A 13 11.37 -11.99 3.65
N GLY A 14 11.08 -12.67 2.53
CA GLY A 14 10.19 -13.83 2.53
C GLY A 14 8.78 -13.51 3.04
N THR A 15 8.28 -14.40 3.89
CA THR A 15 6.95 -14.28 4.52
C THR A 15 6.77 -12.98 5.32
N ALA A 16 7.84 -12.42 5.90
CA ALA A 16 7.74 -11.16 6.66
C ALA A 16 7.46 -9.98 5.73
N LEU A 17 8.08 -9.96 4.55
CA LEU A 17 7.84 -8.96 3.51
C LEU A 17 6.40 -9.06 2.99
N VAL A 18 5.92 -10.27 2.68
CA VAL A 18 4.53 -10.51 2.25
C VAL A 18 3.52 -10.00 3.30
N LYS A 19 3.75 -10.30 4.58
CA LYS A 19 2.85 -9.87 5.67
C LYS A 19 2.83 -8.34 5.82
N GLU A 20 3.99 -7.69 5.76
CA GLU A 20 4.05 -6.23 5.83
C GLU A 20 3.41 -5.59 4.59
N THR A 21 3.63 -6.12 3.38
CA THR A 21 2.95 -5.65 2.16
C THR A 21 1.43 -5.74 2.32
N CYS A 22 0.89 -6.88 2.77
CA CYS A 22 -0.55 -7.02 3.01
C CYS A 22 -1.07 -6.01 4.04
N LYS A 23 -0.33 -5.79 5.13
CA LYS A 23 -0.68 -4.83 6.17
C LYS A 23 -0.72 -3.40 5.63
N ARG A 24 0.25 -3.00 4.81
CA ARG A 24 0.30 -1.67 4.18
C ARG A 24 -0.85 -1.46 3.21
N ILE A 25 -1.22 -2.47 2.41
CA ILE A 25 -2.39 -2.38 1.52
C ILE A 25 -3.67 -2.19 2.35
N ARG A 26 -3.86 -2.95 3.44
CA ARG A 26 -5.02 -2.79 4.33
C ARG A 26 -5.06 -1.41 4.99
N ALA A 27 -3.92 -0.90 5.45
CA ALA A 27 -3.83 0.44 6.03
C ALA A 27 -4.22 1.50 5.00
N ALA A 28 -3.72 1.41 3.77
CA ALA A 28 -4.11 2.31 2.69
C ALA A 28 -5.62 2.23 2.39
N ARG A 29 -6.19 1.02 2.34
CA ARG A 29 -7.64 0.82 2.13
C ARG A 29 -8.48 1.42 3.26
N SER A 30 -8.09 1.21 4.52
CA SER A 30 -8.78 1.84 5.66
C SER A 30 -8.74 3.37 5.62
N LEU A 31 -7.58 3.95 5.24
CA LEU A 31 -7.46 5.40 5.06
C LEU A 31 -8.28 5.92 3.87
N TRP A 32 -8.40 5.11 2.82
CA TRP A 32 -9.29 5.40 1.69
C TRP A 32 -10.75 5.44 2.13
N ASP A 33 -11.20 4.42 2.87
CA ASP A 33 -12.58 4.32 3.37
C ASP A 33 -12.89 5.49 4.33
N ALA A 34 -11.89 5.94 5.10
CA ALA A 34 -11.97 7.13 5.94
C ALA A 34 -11.82 8.48 5.18
N HIS A 35 -11.78 8.46 3.84
CA HIS A 35 -11.60 9.64 2.97
C HIS A 35 -10.31 10.45 3.25
N ASN A 36 -9.34 9.88 3.96
CA ASN A 36 -8.05 10.50 4.24
C ASN A 36 -7.07 10.26 3.08
N ASN A 37 -7.36 10.92 1.95
CA ASN A 37 -6.66 10.70 0.68
C ASN A 37 -5.16 11.03 0.74
N ARG A 38 -4.76 12.00 1.58
CA ARG A 38 -3.34 12.35 1.75
C ARG A 38 -2.57 11.21 2.41
N ALA A 39 -3.07 10.68 3.52
CA ALA A 39 -2.42 9.56 4.21
C ALA A 39 -2.51 8.26 3.39
N CYS A 40 -3.66 8.03 2.73
CA CYS A 40 -3.86 6.88 1.83
C CYS A 40 -2.79 6.85 0.73
N ARG A 41 -2.45 8.01 0.12
CA ARG A 41 -1.36 8.09 -0.88
C ARG A 41 -0.04 7.61 -0.31
N GLY A 42 0.32 8.09 0.88
CA GLY A 42 1.58 7.74 1.53
C GLY A 42 1.69 6.24 1.83
N GLU A 43 0.66 5.63 2.42
CA GLU A 43 0.68 4.19 2.70
C GLU A 43 0.61 3.34 1.42
N ARG A 44 -0.12 3.80 0.40
CA ARG A 44 -0.13 3.13 -0.90
C ARG A 44 1.25 3.14 -1.56
N LEU A 45 1.95 4.27 -1.60
CA LEU A 45 3.29 4.33 -2.21
C LEU A 45 4.26 3.35 -1.54
N LYS A 46 4.22 3.26 -0.21
CA LYS A 46 5.00 2.28 0.55
C LYS A 46 4.58 0.84 0.21
N ALA A 47 3.28 0.59 0.08
CA ALA A 47 2.77 -0.72 -0.32
C ALA A 47 3.22 -1.13 -1.74
N ILE A 48 3.25 -0.19 -2.69
CA ILE A 48 3.74 -0.42 -4.06
C ILE A 48 5.22 -0.76 -4.04
N ALA A 49 6.04 0.05 -3.36
CA ALA A 49 7.49 -0.19 -3.27
C ALA A 49 7.81 -1.59 -2.69
N LEU A 50 7.09 -1.99 -1.63
CA LEU A 50 7.24 -3.34 -1.07
C LEU A 50 6.74 -4.41 -2.04
N TYR A 51 5.59 -4.20 -2.69
CA TYR A 51 5.04 -5.14 -3.65
C TYR A 51 5.96 -5.36 -4.85
N GLU A 52 6.60 -4.32 -5.36
CA GLU A 52 7.55 -4.41 -6.49
C GLU A 52 8.78 -5.24 -6.12
N SER A 53 9.25 -5.16 -4.87
CA SER A 53 10.37 -5.96 -4.36
C SER A 53 10.06 -7.45 -4.14
N LEU A 54 8.78 -7.85 -4.17
CA LEU A 54 8.39 -9.26 -4.00
C LEU A 54 8.65 -10.08 -5.26
N SER A 55 9.07 -11.34 -5.06
CA SER A 55 9.12 -12.34 -6.13
C SER A 55 7.71 -12.70 -6.63
N LYS A 56 7.63 -13.38 -7.78
CA LYS A 56 6.35 -13.84 -8.34
C LYS A 56 5.60 -14.76 -7.36
N GLU A 57 6.31 -15.72 -6.78
CA GLU A 57 5.77 -16.68 -5.79
C GLU A 57 5.28 -15.97 -4.52
N GLU A 58 5.97 -14.92 -4.09
CA GLU A 58 5.56 -14.15 -2.93
C GLU A 58 4.34 -13.27 -3.22
N LYS A 59 4.24 -12.71 -4.43
CA LYS A 59 3.04 -11.97 -4.89
C LYS A 59 1.81 -12.87 -4.93
N GLU A 60 1.95 -14.15 -5.26
CA GLU A 60 0.84 -15.11 -5.25
C GLU A 60 0.29 -15.38 -3.85
N LYS A 61 1.14 -15.28 -2.81
CA LYS A 61 0.73 -15.37 -1.40
C LYS A 61 -0.09 -14.17 -0.93
N ILE A 62 -0.13 -13.07 -1.68
CA ILE A 62 -0.97 -11.92 -1.37
C ILE A 62 -2.41 -12.19 -1.83
N PRO A 63 -3.42 -12.01 -0.95
CA PRO A 63 -4.83 -12.11 -1.32
C PRO A 63 -5.15 -11.30 -2.57
N GLN A 64 -5.85 -11.93 -3.53
CA GLN A 64 -6.14 -11.34 -4.84
C GLN A 64 -6.85 -9.98 -4.72
N GLU A 65 -7.78 -9.84 -3.77
CA GLU A 65 -8.48 -8.57 -3.51
C GLU A 65 -7.52 -7.41 -3.22
N LEU A 66 -6.46 -7.66 -2.44
CA LEU A 66 -5.46 -6.64 -2.10
C LEU A 66 -4.61 -6.28 -3.32
N ARG A 67 -4.27 -7.26 -4.17
CA ARG A 67 -3.54 -7.02 -5.43
C ARG A 67 -4.37 -6.19 -6.41
N VAL A 68 -5.64 -6.55 -6.59
CA VAL A 68 -6.57 -5.82 -7.46
C VAL A 68 -6.77 -4.40 -6.94
N TRP A 69 -6.98 -4.23 -5.63
CA TRP A 69 -7.13 -2.89 -5.05
C TRP A 69 -5.88 -2.04 -5.27
N LEU A 70 -4.69 -2.59 -5.02
CA LEU A 70 -3.41 -1.88 -5.17
C LEU A 70 -3.19 -1.40 -6.61
N ARG A 71 -3.55 -2.22 -7.61
CA ARG A 71 -3.41 -1.90 -9.05
C ARG A 71 -4.52 -0.98 -9.56
N TYR A 72 -5.79 -1.35 -9.36
CA TYR A 72 -6.93 -0.65 -9.95
C TYR A 72 -7.20 0.72 -9.31
N ARG A 73 -7.07 0.84 -7.98
CA ARG A 73 -7.31 2.15 -7.32
C ARG A 73 -6.16 3.13 -7.47
N SER A 74 -4.95 2.62 -7.64
CA SER A 74 -3.76 3.40 -7.98
C SER A 74 -3.98 4.26 -9.22
N GLU A 75 -4.40 3.62 -10.29
CA GLU A 75 -4.45 4.22 -11.62
C GLU A 75 -5.61 5.22 -11.74
N LYS A 76 -6.80 4.84 -11.28
CA LYS A 76 -8.02 5.64 -11.43
C LYS A 76 -8.09 6.88 -10.53
N TYR A 77 -7.45 6.87 -9.35
CA TYR A 77 -7.63 7.93 -8.34
C TYR A 77 -6.36 8.64 -7.92
N PHE A 78 -5.19 8.04 -8.19
CA PHE A 78 -3.88 8.60 -7.87
C PHE A 78 -2.97 8.78 -9.08
N GLY A 79 -3.45 8.50 -10.31
CA GLY A 79 -2.73 8.83 -11.53
C GLY A 79 -2.56 10.34 -11.70
N GLU A 80 -1.49 10.75 -12.39
CA GLU A 80 -1.13 12.16 -12.66
C GLU A 80 -2.21 12.92 -13.45
N GLY A 81 -3.18 12.22 -14.04
CA GLY A 81 -4.26 12.77 -14.86
C GLY A 81 -5.48 13.35 -14.12
N ARG A 82 -5.43 13.59 -12.80
CA ARG A 82 -6.42 14.48 -12.15
C ARG A 82 -5.92 15.92 -12.20
N THR A 83 -5.99 16.50 -13.39
CA THR A 83 -6.12 17.95 -13.55
C THR A 83 -7.26 18.42 -12.64
N LYS A 84 -6.98 19.43 -11.80
CA LYS A 84 -8.05 20.14 -11.09
C LYS A 84 -9.06 20.61 -12.16
N PRO A 85 -10.39 20.52 -11.96
CA PRO A 85 -11.29 21.27 -12.82
C PRO A 85 -10.82 22.73 -12.75
N GLY A 86 -10.36 23.25 -13.90
CA GLY A 86 -9.94 24.62 -14.01
C GLY A 86 -11.10 25.51 -13.59
N ARG A 87 -10.87 26.37 -12.59
CA ARG A 87 -11.71 27.56 -12.46
C ARG A 87 -11.22 28.52 -13.53
N HIS A 88 -11.95 28.61 -14.65
CA HIS A 88 -12.06 29.85 -15.41
C HIS A 88 -13.34 29.86 -16.22
#